data_AF-A0A484AVY0-F1
#
_entry.id   AF-A0A484AVY0-F1
#
_cell.length_a   1.000
_cell.length_b   1.000
_cell.length_c   1.000
_cell.angle_alpha   90.00
_cell.angle_beta   90.00
_cell.angle_gamma   90.00
#
_symmetry.space_group_name_H-M   'P 1'
#
loop_
_entity.id
_entity.type
_entity.pdbx_description
1 polymer ?
#
loop_
_entity_poly.entity_id
_entity_poly.type
_entity_poly.pdbx_seq_one_letter_code
_entity_poly.pdbx_strand_id
1 'polypeptide(L)'
;MKKSETKTTTNNGSASASASAPASAAAAEPEPTKAELEAEFDPNDKELCHAALKIQSTFRGHLARKLVNKDVPEDEDIQEITKKVAEELDIDLTDPELNKAATKIQASFRGHKIRRETNPE
;
A
#
# COMPACT_ATOMS: atom_id res chain seq x y z
N MET A 1 -38.77 65.45 20.10
CA MET A 1 -40.20 65.23 19.80
C MET A 1 -40.33 63.98 18.94
N LYS A 2 -41.24 63.06 19.33
CA LYS A 2 -41.74 61.89 18.57
C LYS A 2 -40.67 60.80 18.28
N LYS A 3 -40.57 59.69 19.04
CA LYS A 3 -41.51 58.55 19.14
C LYS A 3 -42.16 58.18 17.81
N SER A 4 -41.73 57.06 17.23
CA SER A 4 -42.62 56.12 16.53
C SER A 4 -41.87 54.81 16.27
N GLU A 5 -42.28 53.80 17.02
CA GLU A 5 -42.11 52.37 16.74
C GLU A 5 -42.75 51.99 15.40
N THR A 6 -42.17 51.01 14.71
CA THR A 6 -42.96 50.02 13.95
C THR A 6 -42.26 48.66 14.03
N LYS A 7 -42.85 47.78 14.84
CA LYS A 7 -42.65 46.34 14.83
C LYS A 7 -43.47 45.75 13.69
N THR A 8 -42.85 45.00 12.79
CA THR A 8 -43.57 44.07 11.90
C THR A 8 -42.82 42.75 11.87
N THR A 9 -43.32 41.83 12.70
CA THR A 9 -43.14 40.39 12.59
C THR A 9 -43.80 39.90 11.32
N THR A 10 -43.11 39.14 10.47
CA THR A 10 -43.73 38.09 9.63
C THR A 10 -42.70 37.03 9.27
N ASN A 11 -43.18 35.79 9.38
CA ASN A 11 -42.51 34.49 9.31
C ASN A 11 -41.99 34.08 7.92
N ASN A 12 -41.15 33.04 8.00
CA ASN A 12 -40.94 31.93 7.06
C ASN A 12 -40.13 32.20 5.78
N GLY A 13 -38.91 31.65 5.82
CA GLY A 13 -38.59 30.46 5.04
C GLY A 13 -38.81 30.57 3.54
N SER A 14 -37.74 30.90 2.81
CA SER A 14 -37.52 30.34 1.49
C SER A 14 -36.03 30.34 1.18
N ALA A 15 -35.60 29.22 0.64
CA ALA A 15 -34.26 28.95 0.20
C ALA A 15 -33.83 29.88 -0.94
N SER A 16 -32.50 30.00 -1.07
CA SER A 16 -31.72 30.26 -2.28
C SER A 16 -30.82 31.50 -2.24
N ALA A 17 -29.65 31.32 -2.86
CA ALA A 17 -28.66 32.29 -3.32
C ALA A 17 -27.46 32.65 -2.42
N SER A 18 -26.38 31.89 -2.67
CA SER A 18 -25.02 32.34 -3.05
C SER A 18 -24.25 33.37 -2.20
N ALA A 19 -23.04 32.97 -1.79
CA ALA A 19 -21.79 33.75 -1.89
C ALA A 19 -20.62 32.78 -1.59
N SER A 20 -19.96 32.22 -2.60
CA SER A 20 -18.79 32.76 -3.30
C SER A 20 -17.47 32.64 -2.53
N ALA A 21 -16.70 31.61 -2.85
CA ALA A 21 -15.24 31.67 -2.94
C ALA A 21 -14.73 30.43 -3.71
N PRO A 22 -14.37 30.53 -5.00
CA PRO A 22 -13.62 29.47 -5.66
C PRO A 22 -12.14 29.65 -5.30
N ALA A 23 -11.63 28.76 -4.45
CA ALA A 23 -10.20 28.62 -4.19
C ALA A 23 -9.56 27.77 -5.29
N SER A 24 -8.48 28.33 -5.85
CA SER A 24 -7.44 27.72 -6.69
C SER A 24 -7.89 26.77 -7.82
N ALA A 25 -7.87 27.33 -9.03
CA ALA A 25 -7.71 26.58 -10.27
C ALA A 25 -6.39 25.77 -10.23
N ALA A 26 -6.46 24.53 -9.78
CA ALA A 26 -5.59 23.47 -10.26
C ALA A 26 -6.16 23.09 -11.63
N ALA A 27 -5.42 23.38 -12.71
CA ALA A 27 -5.78 22.98 -14.05
C ALA A 27 -5.93 21.44 -14.08
N ALA A 28 -7.18 20.99 -14.10
CA ALA A 28 -7.52 19.63 -14.45
C ALA A 28 -7.31 19.52 -15.96
N GLU A 29 -6.12 19.08 -16.37
CA GLU A 29 -5.91 18.51 -17.69
C GLU A 29 -6.98 17.43 -17.91
N PRO A 30 -7.66 17.39 -19.08
CA PRO A 30 -8.65 16.37 -19.35
C PRO A 30 -7.99 14.99 -19.27
N GLU A 31 -8.57 14.06 -18.50
CA GLU A 31 -8.09 12.67 -18.53
C GLU A 31 -8.13 12.18 -19.99
N PRO A 32 -7.03 11.64 -20.52
CA PRO A 32 -6.97 11.21 -21.91
C PRO A 32 -8.01 10.11 -22.13
N THR A 33 -8.84 10.30 -23.14
CA THR A 33 -9.89 9.33 -23.45
C THR A 33 -9.24 8.05 -23.95
N LYS A 34 -9.88 6.90 -23.72
CA LYS A 34 -9.39 5.59 -24.18
C LYS A 34 -9.07 5.58 -25.69
N ALA A 35 -9.84 6.32 -26.49
CA ALA A 35 -9.62 6.43 -27.93
C ALA A 35 -8.36 7.23 -28.29
N GLU A 36 -8.01 8.26 -27.50
CA GLU A 36 -6.77 9.02 -27.68
C GLU A 36 -5.55 8.19 -27.28
N LEU A 37 -5.64 7.42 -26.19
CA LEU A 37 -4.59 6.48 -25.79
C LEU A 37 -4.39 5.38 -26.83
N GLU A 38 -5.46 4.76 -27.35
CA GLU A 38 -5.32 3.74 -28.40
C GLU A 38 -4.74 4.31 -29.71
N ALA A 39 -4.94 5.60 -29.98
CA ALA A 39 -4.32 6.27 -31.12
C ALA A 39 -2.81 6.53 -30.91
N GLU A 40 -2.35 6.71 -29.68
CA GLU A 40 -0.93 6.85 -29.32
C GLU A 40 -0.18 5.51 -29.24
N PHE A 41 -0.89 4.41 -29.00
CA PHE A 41 -0.29 3.07 -28.95
C PHE A 41 -0.19 2.46 -30.36
N ASP A 42 0.85 2.82 -31.12
CA ASP A 42 1.17 2.15 -32.39
C ASP A 42 1.73 0.74 -32.11
N PRO A 43 1.05 -0.34 -32.55
CA PRO A 43 1.53 -1.72 -32.36
C PRO A 43 2.84 -2.02 -33.12
N ASN A 44 3.27 -1.15 -34.05
CA ASN A 44 4.54 -1.28 -34.75
C ASN A 44 5.69 -0.52 -34.06
N ASP A 45 5.40 0.27 -33.03
CA ASP A 45 6.42 0.91 -32.22
C ASP A 45 7.12 -0.14 -31.34
N LYS A 46 8.36 -0.44 -31.71
CA LYS A 46 9.22 -1.42 -31.04
C LYS A 46 9.61 -0.95 -29.63
N GLU A 47 9.80 0.34 -29.41
CA GLU A 47 10.20 0.87 -28.10
C GLU A 47 9.03 0.77 -27.12
N LEU A 48 7.83 1.13 -27.57
CA LEU A 48 6.60 1.00 -26.80
C LEU A 48 6.30 -0.46 -26.43
N CYS A 49 6.42 -1.38 -27.40
CA CYS A 49 6.26 -2.81 -27.15
C CYS A 49 7.28 -3.34 -26.14
N HIS A 50 8.55 -2.92 -26.26
CA HIS A 50 9.60 -3.32 -25.32
C HIS A 50 9.35 -2.78 -23.90
N ALA A 51 8.91 -1.52 -23.79
CA ALA A 51 8.53 -0.93 -22.51
C ALA A 51 7.35 -1.67 -21.87
N ALA A 52 6.30 -1.96 -22.64
CA ALA A 52 5.15 -2.73 -22.18
C ALA A 52 5.56 -4.13 -21.69
N LEU A 53 6.39 -4.85 -22.46
CA LEU A 53 6.93 -6.15 -22.07
C LEU A 53 7.75 -6.07 -20.77
N LYS A 54 8.52 -5.01 -20.58
CA LYS A 54 9.27 -4.77 -19.33
C LYS A 54 8.35 -4.52 -18.14
N ILE A 55 7.29 -3.73 -18.32
CA ILE A 55 6.29 -3.50 -17.27
C ILE A 55 5.57 -4.81 -16.91
N GLN A 56 5.12 -5.57 -17.91
CA GLN A 56 4.43 -6.84 -17.70
C GLN A 56 5.34 -7.87 -17.01
N SER A 57 6.58 -8.02 -17.46
CA SER A 57 7.54 -8.97 -16.86
C SER A 57 7.90 -8.60 -15.42
N THR A 58 8.13 -7.32 -15.13
CA THR A 58 8.40 -6.84 -13.77
C THR A 58 7.19 -7.05 -12.85
N PHE A 59 5.97 -6.78 -13.34
CA PHE A 59 4.74 -6.98 -12.59
C PHE A 59 4.45 -8.46 -12.32
N ARG A 60 4.62 -9.34 -13.31
CA ARG A 60 4.54 -10.80 -13.11
C ARG A 60 5.52 -11.27 -12.03
N GLY A 61 6.75 -10.76 -12.07
CA GLY A 61 7.74 -11.03 -11.02
C GLY A 61 7.34 -10.47 -9.65
N HIS A 62 6.73 -9.28 -9.60
CA HIS A 62 6.23 -8.69 -8.37
C HIS A 62 5.11 -9.54 -7.75
N LEU A 63 4.16 -10.01 -8.56
CA LEU A 63 3.10 -10.90 -8.09
C LEU A 63 3.66 -12.22 -7.54
N ALA A 64 4.62 -12.84 -8.24
CA ALA A 64 5.26 -14.06 -7.76
C ALA A 64 5.96 -13.86 -6.40
N ARG A 65 6.73 -12.76 -6.25
CA ARG A 65 7.38 -12.43 -4.97
C ARG A 65 6.38 -12.09 -3.87
N LYS A 66 5.33 -11.35 -4.18
CA LYS A 66 4.28 -10.97 -3.21
C LYS A 66 3.52 -12.18 -2.69
N LEU A 67 3.24 -13.18 -3.54
CA LEU A 67 2.60 -14.42 -3.12
C LEU A 67 3.48 -15.22 -2.17
N VAL A 68 4.79 -15.31 -2.42
CA VAL A 68 5.73 -16.00 -1.51
C VAL A 68 5.93 -15.22 -0.21
N ASN A 69 6.02 -13.89 -0.27
CA ASN A 69 6.26 -13.06 0.91
C ASN A 69 5.03 -12.91 1.80
N LYS A 70 3.81 -13.06 1.28
CA LYS A 70 2.58 -12.95 2.07
C LYS A 70 2.45 -14.05 3.15
N ASP A 71 3.09 -15.19 2.94
CA ASP A 71 3.13 -16.30 3.91
C ASP A 71 4.33 -16.21 4.86
N VAL A 72 5.22 -15.23 4.66
CA VAL A 72 6.34 -14.95 5.55
C VAL A 72 5.90 -13.80 6.48
N PRO A 73 5.92 -13.97 7.81
CA PRO A 73 5.62 -12.87 8.72
C PRO A 73 6.57 -11.69 8.44
N GLU A 74 6.05 -10.47 8.54
CA GLU A 74 6.84 -9.25 8.31
C GLU A 74 8.00 -9.19 9.31
N ASP A 75 9.10 -8.53 8.94
CA ASP A 75 10.30 -8.48 9.78
C ASP A 75 10.02 -7.85 11.16
N GLU A 76 9.05 -6.94 11.26
CA GLU A 76 8.61 -6.35 12.52
C GLU A 76 7.89 -7.36 13.43
N ASP A 77 7.00 -8.19 12.86
CA ASP A 77 6.28 -9.22 13.60
C ASP A 77 7.25 -10.27 14.18
N ILE A 78 8.25 -10.67 13.40
CA ILE A 78 9.29 -11.61 13.85
C ILE A 78 10.10 -11.02 15.00
N GLN A 79 10.48 -9.75 14.91
CA GLN A 79 11.25 -9.07 15.97
C GLN A 79 10.43 -8.93 17.26
N GLU A 80 9.15 -8.58 17.16
CA GLU A 80 8.27 -8.46 18.32
C GLU A 80 8.06 -9.82 19.01
N ILE A 81 7.84 -10.89 18.24
CA ILE A 81 7.74 -12.26 18.77
C ILE A 81 9.04 -12.67 19.46
N THR A 82 10.19 -12.41 18.81
CA THR A 82 11.50 -12.77 19.37
C THR A 82 11.75 -12.05 20.69
N LYS A 83 11.40 -10.76 20.77
CA LYS A 83 11.56 -9.96 21.99
C LYS A 83 10.64 -10.43 23.13
N LYS A 84 9.36 -10.69 22.84
CA LYS A 84 8.40 -11.23 23.83
C LYS A 84 8.86 -12.57 24.39
N VAL A 85 9.32 -13.48 23.53
CA VAL A 85 9.82 -14.80 23.94
C VAL A 85 11.10 -14.66 24.78
N ALA A 86 11.99 -13.74 24.40
CA ALA A 86 13.21 -13.50 25.16
C ALA A 86 12.92 -12.92 26.56
N GLU A 87 11.94 -12.01 26.68
CA GLU A 87 11.49 -11.47 27.96
C GLU A 87 10.79 -12.53 28.84
N GLU A 88 9.96 -13.41 28.25
CA GLU A 88 9.26 -14.47 28.99
C GLU A 88 10.20 -15.56 29.52
N LEU A 89 11.25 -15.87 28.78
CA LEU A 89 12.19 -16.96 29.10
C LEU A 89 13.52 -16.46 29.69
N ASP A 90 13.65 -15.16 29.97
CA ASP A 90 14.87 -14.49 30.47
C ASP A 90 16.12 -14.85 29.65
N ILE A 91 15.99 -14.75 28.32
CA ILE A 91 17.03 -15.14 27.36
C ILE A 91 17.93 -13.94 27.04
N ASP A 92 19.25 -14.10 27.23
CA ASP A 92 20.24 -13.12 26.81
C ASP A 92 20.48 -13.19 25.28
N LEU A 93 19.93 -12.21 24.55
CA LEU A 93 20.11 -12.08 23.11
C LEU A 93 21.54 -11.69 22.68
N THR A 94 22.37 -11.23 23.62
CA THR A 94 23.77 -10.86 23.35
C THR A 94 24.73 -12.04 23.45
N ASP A 95 24.28 -13.18 23.96
CA ASP A 95 25.11 -14.38 24.10
C ASP A 95 25.52 -14.92 22.71
N PRO A 96 26.83 -14.97 22.40
CA PRO A 96 27.31 -15.54 21.14
C PRO A 96 27.03 -17.05 21.00
N GLU A 97 26.90 -17.81 22.09
CA GLU A 97 26.64 -19.25 22.03
C GLU A 97 25.18 -19.55 21.68
N LEU A 98 24.23 -18.86 22.32
CA LEU A 98 22.82 -18.86 21.93
C LEU A 98 22.63 -18.51 20.45
N ASN A 99 23.27 -17.44 19.97
CA ASN A 99 23.16 -17.00 18.58
C ASN A 99 23.68 -18.06 17.58
N LYS A 100 24.77 -18.75 17.92
CA LYS A 100 25.29 -19.89 17.12
C LYS A 100 24.30 -21.05 17.09
N ALA A 101 23.71 -21.40 18.24
CA ALA A 101 22.73 -22.48 18.33
C ALA A 101 21.46 -22.16 17.51
N ALA A 102 20.91 -20.95 17.68
CA ALA A 102 19.76 -20.46 16.93
C ALA A 102 20.03 -20.52 15.41
N THR A 103 21.19 -20.04 14.96
CA THR A 103 21.59 -20.09 13.55
C THR A 103 21.59 -21.52 13.01
N LYS A 104 22.09 -22.49 13.79
CA LYS A 104 22.11 -23.92 13.41
C LYS A 104 20.70 -24.50 13.29
N ILE A 105 19.81 -24.16 14.22
CA ILE A 105 18.40 -24.59 14.19
C ILE A 105 17.70 -24.00 12.97
N GLN A 106 17.83 -22.70 12.75
CA GLN A 106 17.19 -22.02 11.62
C GLN A 106 17.69 -22.57 10.27
N ALA A 107 19.00 -22.81 10.12
CA ALA A 107 19.55 -23.41 8.90
C ALA A 107 19.01 -24.83 8.65
N SER A 108 18.93 -25.65 9.70
CA SER A 108 18.38 -27.00 9.63
C SER A 108 16.91 -27.00 9.23
N PHE A 109 16.12 -26.09 9.80
CA PHE A 109 14.69 -25.91 9.50
C PHE A 109 14.46 -25.42 8.07
N ARG A 110 15.21 -24.40 7.61
CA ARG A 110 15.16 -23.91 6.22
C ARG A 110 15.43 -25.04 5.23
N GLY A 111 16.44 -25.87 5.51
CA GLY A 111 16.73 -27.06 4.70
C GLY A 111 15.61 -28.12 4.75
N HIS A 112 15.01 -28.35 5.91
CA HIS A 112 13.90 -29.30 6.05
C HIS A 112 12.66 -28.85 5.26
N LYS A 113 12.31 -27.55 5.33
CA LYS A 113 11.19 -26.96 4.58
C LYS A 113 11.34 -27.17 3.08
N ILE A 114 12.51 -26.85 2.51
CA ILE A 114 12.78 -27.06 1.08
C ILE A 114 12.64 -28.53 0.70
N ARG A 115 13.25 -29.45 1.47
CA ARG A 115 13.19 -30.90 1.19
C ARG A 115 11.74 -31.42 1.20
N ARG A 116 10.93 -30.97 2.17
CA ARG A 116 9.50 -31.28 2.27
C ARG A 116 8.69 -30.78 1.07
N GLU A 117 8.99 -29.57 0.60
CA GLU A 117 8.30 -28.98 -0.56
C GLU A 117 8.71 -29.65 -1.88
N THR A 118 9.98 -30.03 -2.03
CA THR A 118 10.50 -30.66 -3.26
C THR A 118 10.26 -32.17 -3.34
N ASN A 119 10.08 -32.84 -2.20
CA ASN A 119 9.79 -34.28 -2.13
C ASN A 119 8.70 -34.54 -1.08
N PRO A 120 7.42 -34.30 -1.43
CA PRO A 120 6.31 -34.69 -0.56
C PRO A 120 6.30 -36.21 -0.41
N GLU A 121 6.24 -36.68 0.85
CA GLU A 121 6.13 -38.11 1.19
C GLU A 121 4.77 -38.69 0.76
#